data_AF-A0A7R9L7F3-F1
#
_entry.id   AF-A0A7R9L7F3-F1
#
_cell.length_a   1.000
_cell.length_b   1.000
_cell.length_c   1.000
_cell.angle_alpha   90.00
_cell.angle_beta   90.00
_cell.angle_gamma   90.00
#
_symmetry.space_group_name_H-M   'P 1'
#
loop_
_entity.id
_entity.type
_entity.pdbx_description
1 polymer ?
#
loop_
_entity_poly.entity_id
_entity_poly.type
_entity_poly.pdbx_seq_one_letter_code
_entity_poly.pdbx_strand_id
1 'polypeptide(L)'
;MHKLKLKIQRWKLLGWMWSLFILAHKKDLEFSDLYRCSKSDETHLVRHKLEIKWDQQLKCKGKPSLYRALFASFGPELIVLYIPEAIRQLGLNLFQPYCIVYLVRYFNNDPNTSQWWAQWAAVVGVRIRAACCALIYRKSMRLNHSALRQTTVGQILNIMSNDINRFDDLALHSKSLFVGPLQAAIVLFLLWPYLRWACLTGMGILVLLIPFQVLMGRMFRKVRQKTAKLTDSRIRLMQEIIAGMRVIKMYAWEQPFALLVQNARKSEMKQIRYSNFLKGVNHAIYYSIIRVIICACFLTYILMGEKLSAETTFATIAYFNAMRWSMAKNAPLAITALSELIIVIKRIQDFLLLEDMSGLDEREGKDNEAFISGENEIILGVMENTLSNEEKGVFMDKMSVRWNNETTEPTLRDISLSVKPGQLLSVVGSVGSGKSSLLMAILNEISLVSGRVVVRGRVSYAPQESWAFIASVRQNILFGSQYNEEKYNRVVKACAL
;
A
#
# COMPACT_ATOMS: atom_id res chain seq x y z
N MET A 1 12.41 -0.59 39.56
CA MET A 1 11.58 0.53 39.02
C MET A 1 12.38 1.67 38.36
N HIS A 2 13.46 2.18 38.95
CA HIS A 2 14.16 3.38 38.44
C HIS A 2 14.81 3.19 37.06
N LYS A 3 15.44 2.04 36.78
CA LYS A 3 15.99 1.68 35.46
C LYS A 3 14.90 1.56 34.37
N LEU A 4 13.70 1.08 34.73
CA LEU A 4 12.56 0.98 33.82
C LEU A 4 12.01 2.37 33.47
N LYS A 5 11.88 3.27 34.47
CA LYS A 5 11.52 4.67 34.26
C LYS A 5 12.50 5.40 33.34
N LEU A 6 13.81 5.25 33.57
CA LEU A 6 14.85 5.83 32.71
C LEU A 6 14.82 5.28 31.28
N LYS A 7 14.56 3.97 31.12
CA LYS A 7 14.40 3.34 29.81
C LYS A 7 13.16 3.91 29.09
N ILE A 8 12.02 3.96 29.77
CA ILE A 8 10.78 4.56 29.24
C ILE A 8 11.01 6.03 28.87
N GLN A 9 11.70 6.80 29.71
CA GLN A 9 11.97 8.22 29.49
C GLN A 9 12.91 8.46 28.30
N ARG A 10 13.97 7.65 28.15
CA ARG A 10 14.83 7.64 26.94
C ARG A 10 14.05 7.28 25.67
N TRP A 11 13.08 6.37 25.77
CA TRP A 11 12.21 6.03 24.66
C TRP A 11 11.24 7.17 24.30
N LYS A 12 10.62 7.84 25.29
CA LYS A 12 9.73 9.00 25.05
C LYS A 12 10.45 10.20 24.43
N LEU A 13 11.73 10.38 24.75
CA LEU A 13 12.57 11.49 24.28
C LEU A 13 13.42 11.13 23.05
N LEU A 14 13.25 9.92 22.48
CA LEU A 14 14.06 9.44 21.36
C LEU A 14 15.57 9.50 21.63
N GLY A 15 15.99 9.36 22.89
CA GLY A 15 17.40 9.46 23.26
C GLY A 15 18.29 8.39 22.62
N TRP A 16 17.70 7.32 22.10
CA TRP A 16 18.41 6.30 21.30
C TRP A 16 18.78 6.78 19.89
N MET A 17 18.07 7.75 19.32
CA MET A 17 18.42 8.34 18.02
C MET A 17 19.65 9.25 18.11
N TRP A 18 19.96 9.75 19.31
CA TRP A 18 21.07 10.68 19.53
C TRP A 18 22.42 10.09 19.10
N SER A 19 22.66 8.80 19.36
CA SER A 19 23.86 8.11 18.88
C SER A 19 23.95 8.06 17.36
N LEU A 20 22.81 7.87 16.69
CA LEU A 20 22.73 7.87 15.23
C LEU A 20 22.99 9.27 14.66
N PHE A 21 22.46 10.33 15.30
CA PHE A 21 22.71 11.71 14.88
C PHE A 21 24.17 12.12 15.04
N ILE A 22 24.83 11.71 16.12
CA ILE A 22 26.27 11.94 16.30
C ILE A 22 27.06 11.20 15.21
N LEU A 23 26.67 9.97 14.87
CA LEU A 23 27.32 9.19 13.82
C LEU A 23 27.13 9.84 12.45
N ALA A 24 25.91 10.28 12.14
CA ALA A 24 25.56 10.97 10.89
C ALA A 24 26.27 12.32 10.72
N HIS A 25 26.60 12.98 11.82
CA HIS A 25 27.39 14.22 11.77
C HIS A 25 28.86 13.96 11.42
N LYS A 26 29.37 12.76 11.74
CA LYS A 26 30.77 12.38 11.52
C LYS A 26 31.01 11.69 10.18
N LYS A 27 30.00 10.99 9.66
CA LYS A 27 30.06 10.32 8.36
C LYS A 27 28.68 10.22 7.72
N ASP A 28 28.66 10.09 6.41
CA ASP A 28 27.47 9.65 5.70
C ASP A 28 27.08 8.26 6.19
N LEU A 29 25.80 8.09 6.54
CA LEU A 29 25.29 6.83 7.06
C LEU A 29 25.20 5.79 5.95
N GLU A 30 25.79 4.63 6.16
CA GLU A 30 25.61 3.46 5.31
C GLU A 30 24.49 2.56 5.85
N PHE A 31 23.99 1.63 5.03
CA PHE A 31 22.94 0.69 5.43
C PHE A 31 23.36 -0.18 6.63
N SER A 32 24.66 -0.46 6.77
CA SER A 32 25.26 -1.19 7.88
C SER A 32 25.18 -0.45 9.22
N ASP A 33 25.09 0.88 9.21
CA ASP A 33 25.03 1.73 10.41
C ASP A 33 23.62 1.84 11.00
N LEU A 34 22.60 1.43 10.23
CA LEU A 34 21.21 1.50 10.65
C LEU A 34 20.86 0.35 11.58
N TYR A 35 20.06 0.64 12.61
CA TYR A 35 19.53 -0.39 13.49
C TYR A 35 18.67 -1.39 12.70
N ARG A 36 18.88 -2.67 12.97
CA ARG A 36 17.97 -3.72 12.50
C ARG A 36 16.58 -3.50 13.09
N CYS A 37 15.56 -3.86 12.33
CA CYS A 37 14.18 -3.82 12.82
C CYS A 37 14.03 -4.69 14.08
N SER A 38 13.12 -4.28 14.97
CA SER A 38 12.73 -5.12 16.10
C SER A 38 12.18 -6.44 15.58
N LYS A 39 12.36 -7.53 16.34
CA LYS A 39 11.78 -8.83 16.01
C LYS A 39 10.27 -8.74 15.80
N SER A 40 9.57 -7.90 16.56
CA SER A 40 8.12 -7.69 16.41
C SER A 40 7.70 -7.03 15.10
N ASP A 41 8.63 -6.34 14.43
CA ASP A 41 8.39 -5.58 13.19
C ASP A 41 8.87 -6.33 11.95
N GLU A 42 9.38 -7.56 12.11
CA GLU A 42 9.82 -8.39 11.00
C GLU A 42 8.65 -8.81 10.11
N THR A 43 8.84 -8.66 8.80
CA THR A 43 7.81 -8.91 7.79
C THR A 43 7.13 -10.27 7.92
N HIS A 44 7.87 -11.32 8.30
CA HIS A 44 7.31 -12.67 8.41
C HIS A 44 6.25 -12.78 9.52
N LEU A 45 6.49 -12.18 10.70
CA LEU A 45 5.54 -12.20 11.81
C LEU A 45 4.32 -11.35 11.51
N VAL A 46 4.54 -10.16 10.98
CA VAL A 46 3.45 -9.21 10.66
C VAL A 46 2.57 -9.76 9.53
N ARG A 47 3.17 -10.39 8.51
CA ARG A 47 2.46 -11.12 7.44
C ARG A 47 1.63 -12.26 8.02
N HIS A 48 2.24 -13.14 8.81
CA HIS A 48 1.56 -14.32 9.36
C HIS A 48 0.34 -13.94 10.21
N LYS A 49 0.44 -12.85 10.98
CA LYS A 49 -0.69 -12.31 11.75
C LYS A 49 -1.88 -11.92 10.86
N LEU A 50 -1.62 -11.25 9.74
CA LEU A 50 -2.66 -10.84 8.78
C LEU A 50 -3.22 -12.03 8.00
N GLU A 51 -2.35 -12.95 7.60
CA GLU A 51 -2.68 -14.14 6.82
C GLU A 51 -3.67 -15.05 7.56
N ILE A 52 -3.42 -15.36 8.84
CA ILE A 52 -4.36 -16.12 9.68
C ILE A 52 -5.76 -15.49 9.66
N LYS A 53 -5.84 -14.15 9.77
CA LYS A 53 -7.12 -13.43 9.78
C LYS A 53 -7.78 -13.36 8.42
N TRP A 54 -6.99 -13.33 7.34
CA TRP A 54 -7.48 -13.39 5.98
C TRP A 54 -8.05 -14.78 5.65
N ASP A 55 -7.34 -15.85 6.01
CA ASP A 55 -7.80 -17.23 5.81
C ASP A 55 -9.08 -17.53 6.60
N GLN A 56 -9.19 -16.98 7.81
CA GLN A 56 -10.44 -17.01 8.59
C GLN A 56 -11.60 -16.34 7.84
N GLN A 57 -11.35 -15.22 7.14
CA GLN A 57 -12.39 -14.54 6.34
C GLN A 57 -12.74 -15.32 5.08
N LEU A 58 -11.79 -16.00 4.44
CA LEU A 58 -12.05 -16.85 3.26
C LEU A 58 -12.93 -18.06 3.60
N LYS A 59 -12.82 -18.61 4.82
CA LYS A 59 -13.64 -19.74 5.30
C LYS A 59 -15.05 -19.34 5.75
N CYS A 60 -15.33 -18.05 5.96
CA CYS A 60 -16.66 -17.58 6.35
C CYS A 60 -17.64 -17.60 5.16
N LYS A 61 -18.91 -17.97 5.38
CA LYS A 61 -19.97 -18.03 4.36
C LYS A 61 -20.34 -16.68 3.71
N GLY A 62 -19.72 -15.57 4.10
CA GLY A 62 -19.98 -14.23 3.56
C GLY A 62 -18.92 -13.79 2.56
N LYS A 63 -19.15 -12.67 1.84
CA LYS A 63 -18.13 -12.09 0.97
C LYS A 63 -16.87 -11.76 1.81
N PRO A 64 -15.69 -12.33 1.49
CA PRO A 64 -14.48 -12.07 2.24
C PRO A 64 -14.14 -10.57 2.18
N SER A 65 -13.72 -10.00 3.31
CA SER A 65 -13.43 -8.57 3.42
C SER A 65 -12.05 -8.32 4.01
N LEU A 66 -11.16 -7.73 3.20
CA LEU A 66 -9.80 -7.43 3.63
C LEU A 66 -9.79 -6.36 4.73
N TYR A 67 -10.74 -5.42 4.69
CA TYR A 67 -10.94 -4.41 5.73
C TYR A 67 -11.12 -5.05 7.12
N ARG A 68 -11.95 -6.10 7.22
CA ARG A 68 -12.20 -6.82 8.48
C ARG A 68 -10.95 -7.56 8.96
N ALA A 69 -10.23 -8.23 8.06
CA ALA A 69 -8.98 -8.92 8.40
C ALA A 69 -7.91 -7.94 8.92
N LEU A 70 -7.76 -6.79 8.25
CA LEU A 70 -6.83 -5.72 8.66
C LEU A 70 -7.21 -5.13 10.04
N PHE A 71 -8.49 -4.82 10.25
CA PHE A 71 -8.96 -4.28 11.52
C PHE A 71 -8.82 -5.31 12.66
N ALA A 72 -9.11 -6.59 12.41
CA ALA A 72 -8.90 -7.63 13.41
C ALA A 72 -7.41 -7.85 13.75
N SER A 73 -6.51 -7.62 12.79
CA SER A 73 -5.06 -7.83 12.96
C SER A 73 -4.37 -6.67 13.68
N PHE A 74 -4.70 -5.43 13.31
CA PHE A 74 -3.99 -4.22 13.78
C PHE A 74 -4.87 -3.22 14.52
N GLY A 75 -6.19 -3.35 14.44
CA GLY A 75 -7.15 -2.47 15.13
C GLY A 75 -6.96 -2.42 16.64
N PRO A 76 -6.81 -3.55 17.36
CA PRO A 76 -6.58 -3.52 18.81
C PRO A 76 -5.32 -2.74 19.21
N GLU A 77 -4.23 -2.87 18.46
CA GLU A 77 -2.98 -2.10 18.70
C GLU A 77 -3.21 -0.60 18.50
N LEU A 78 -3.95 -0.22 17.45
CA LEU A 78 -4.32 1.18 17.21
C LEU A 78 -5.23 1.74 18.30
N ILE A 79 -6.22 0.96 18.75
CA ILE A 79 -7.17 1.39 19.80
C ILE A 79 -6.45 1.62 21.12
N VAL A 80 -5.56 0.70 21.52
CA VAL A 80 -4.74 0.84 22.73
C VAL A 80 -3.85 2.09 22.67
N LEU A 81 -3.38 2.48 21.48
CA LEU A 81 -2.61 3.71 21.28
C LEU A 81 -3.49 4.97 21.26
N TYR A 82 -4.71 4.88 20.71
CA TYR A 82 -5.62 6.01 20.62
C TYR A 82 -6.24 6.39 21.96
N ILE A 83 -6.50 5.43 22.86
CA ILE A 83 -7.14 5.72 24.15
C ILE A 83 -6.31 6.72 25.00
N PRO A 84 -5.00 6.48 25.27
CA PRO A 84 -4.18 7.44 26.02
C PRO A 84 -4.04 8.79 25.33
N GLU A 85 -3.94 8.81 24.00
CA GLU A 85 -3.83 10.05 23.23
C GLU A 85 -5.15 10.82 23.20
N ALA A 86 -6.30 10.13 23.14
CA ALA A 86 -7.62 10.73 23.28
C ALA A 86 -7.77 11.31 24.68
N ILE A 87 -7.43 10.57 25.74
CA ILE A 87 -7.45 11.09 27.13
C ILE A 87 -6.54 12.31 27.25
N ARG A 88 -5.33 12.28 26.68
CA ARG A 88 -4.41 13.42 26.68
C ARG A 88 -4.98 14.62 25.93
N GLN A 89 -5.53 14.41 24.73
CA GLN A 89 -6.05 15.47 23.87
C GLN A 89 -7.36 16.07 24.41
N LEU A 90 -8.21 15.27 25.04
CA LEU A 90 -9.48 15.71 25.61
C LEU A 90 -9.28 16.28 27.01
N GLY A 91 -8.42 15.65 27.82
CA GLY A 91 -8.10 16.11 29.16
C GLY A 91 -7.21 17.34 29.12
N LEU A 92 -5.93 17.18 28.77
CA LEU A 92 -4.93 18.24 28.93
C LEU A 92 -5.16 19.43 27.99
N ASN A 93 -5.51 19.22 26.72
CA ASN A 93 -5.69 20.35 25.79
C ASN A 93 -7.01 21.11 26.00
N LEU A 94 -8.04 20.51 26.60
CA LEU A 94 -9.29 21.23 26.95
C LEU A 94 -9.23 21.80 28.37
N PHE A 95 -8.50 21.15 29.27
CA PHE A 95 -8.22 21.66 30.60
C PHE A 95 -7.23 22.84 30.57
N GLN A 96 -6.30 22.89 29.61
CA GLN A 96 -5.35 24.00 29.46
C GLN A 96 -6.06 25.37 29.30
N PRO A 97 -7.04 25.56 28.39
CA PRO A 97 -7.86 26.77 28.33
C PRO A 97 -8.54 27.13 29.64
N TYR A 98 -9.10 26.15 30.35
CA TYR A 98 -9.72 26.36 31.66
C TYR A 98 -8.69 26.84 32.69
N CYS A 99 -7.52 26.21 32.72
CA CYS A 99 -6.38 26.64 33.51
C CYS A 99 -5.91 28.03 33.10
N ILE A 100 -5.85 28.38 31.81
CA ILE A 100 -5.45 29.70 31.32
C ILE A 100 -6.47 30.76 31.72
N VAL A 101 -7.78 30.49 31.72
CA VAL A 101 -8.76 31.42 32.29
C VAL A 101 -8.47 31.67 33.78
N TYR A 102 -8.01 30.64 34.51
CA TYR A 102 -7.53 30.75 35.89
C TYR A 102 -6.08 31.31 36.05
N LEU A 103 -5.18 31.11 35.08
CA LEU A 103 -3.75 31.46 35.06
C LEU A 103 -3.48 32.80 34.37
N VAL A 104 -4.42 33.34 33.60
CA VAL A 104 -4.48 34.77 33.24
C VAL A 104 -4.64 35.62 34.51
N ARG A 105 -4.99 34.98 35.63
CA ARG A 105 -4.85 35.52 36.98
C ARG A 105 -3.43 35.40 37.59
N TYR A 106 -2.49 34.67 36.97
CA TYR A 106 -1.18 34.35 37.57
C TYR A 106 0.00 33.97 36.61
N PHE A 107 0.12 34.55 35.41
CA PHE A 107 1.29 34.40 34.51
C PHE A 107 1.46 33.10 33.71
N ASN A 108 1.73 33.29 32.42
CA ASN A 108 2.00 32.29 31.38
C ASN A 108 3.33 31.54 31.58
N ASN A 109 3.34 30.24 31.28
CA ASN A 109 4.44 29.59 30.57
C ASN A 109 3.99 28.30 29.87
N ASP A 110 4.41 28.13 28.61
CA ASP A 110 4.12 27.00 27.72
C ASP A 110 5.12 25.84 27.93
N PRO A 111 4.69 24.57 28.01
CA PRO A 111 5.58 23.42 27.88
C PRO A 111 5.45 22.71 26.52
N ASN A 112 6.59 22.60 25.84
CA ASN A 112 6.80 21.86 24.59
C ASN A 112 6.37 20.37 24.67
N THR A 113 5.74 19.88 23.60
CA THR A 113 4.99 18.61 23.54
C THR A 113 5.81 17.43 22.97
N SER A 114 5.76 16.27 23.63
CA SER A 114 6.35 14.99 23.16
C SER A 114 5.45 14.29 22.11
N GLN A 115 6.03 13.94 20.94
CA GLN A 115 5.35 13.39 19.75
C GLN A 115 5.31 11.85 19.67
N TRP A 116 5.60 11.14 20.75
CA TRP A 116 5.71 9.66 20.79
C TRP A 116 4.55 8.87 20.13
N TRP A 117 3.29 9.28 20.27
CA TRP A 117 2.14 8.57 19.71
C TRP A 117 2.12 8.61 18.18
N ALA A 118 2.57 9.72 17.56
CA ALA A 118 2.58 9.87 16.11
C ALA A 118 3.60 8.92 15.48
N GLN A 119 4.70 8.67 16.19
CA GLN A 119 5.73 7.73 15.79
C GLN A 119 5.24 6.30 15.89
N TRP A 120 4.56 5.93 16.97
CA TRP A 120 3.94 4.60 17.10
C TRP A 120 2.86 4.36 16.05
N ALA A 121 2.02 5.36 15.77
CA ALA A 121 1.05 5.29 14.68
C ALA A 121 1.73 5.10 13.32
N ALA A 122 2.83 5.82 13.04
CA ALA A 122 3.63 5.62 11.84
C ALA A 122 4.23 4.21 11.77
N VAL A 123 4.72 3.65 12.89
CA VAL A 123 5.20 2.26 12.95
C VAL A 123 4.09 1.27 12.59
N VAL A 124 2.87 1.46 13.09
CA VAL A 124 1.73 0.61 12.72
C VAL A 124 1.39 0.75 11.22
N GLY A 125 1.47 1.96 10.66
CA GLY A 125 1.36 2.19 9.22
C GLY A 125 2.37 1.34 8.43
N VAL A 126 3.64 1.41 8.81
CA VAL A 126 4.73 0.64 8.19
C VAL A 126 4.51 -0.87 8.33
N ARG A 127 4.02 -1.35 9.48
CA ARG A 127 3.65 -2.76 9.68
C ARG A 127 2.56 -3.20 8.72
N ILE A 128 1.47 -2.43 8.61
CA ILE A 128 0.38 -2.73 7.68
C ILE A 128 0.92 -2.75 6.24
N ARG A 129 1.78 -1.79 5.88
CA ARG A 129 2.42 -1.72 4.57
C ARG A 129 3.25 -2.97 4.27
N ALA A 130 4.14 -3.34 5.18
CA ALA A 130 4.98 -4.53 5.03
C ALA A 130 4.14 -5.81 4.90
N ALA A 131 3.08 -5.96 5.69
CA ALA A 131 2.18 -7.11 5.63
C ALA A 131 1.43 -7.20 4.29
N CYS A 132 0.84 -6.09 3.83
CA CYS A 132 0.13 -6.03 2.56
C CYS A 132 1.08 -6.34 1.38
N CYS A 133 2.29 -5.75 1.35
CA CYS A 133 3.29 -6.05 0.33
C CYS A 133 3.65 -7.54 0.30
N ALA A 134 3.91 -8.14 1.46
CA ALA A 134 4.29 -9.54 1.56
C ALA A 134 3.15 -10.50 1.15
N LEU A 135 1.91 -10.15 1.47
CA LEU A 135 0.72 -10.92 1.11
C LEU A 135 0.43 -10.82 -0.40
N ILE A 136 0.54 -9.63 -1.00
CA ILE A 136 0.44 -9.43 -2.45
C ILE A 136 1.53 -10.21 -3.18
N TYR A 137 2.77 -10.16 -2.69
CA TYR A 137 3.88 -10.90 -3.27
C TYR A 137 3.62 -12.41 -3.22
N ARG A 138 3.19 -12.95 -2.07
CA ARG A 138 2.85 -14.38 -1.95
C ARG A 138 1.72 -14.77 -2.90
N LYS A 139 0.67 -13.95 -3.01
CA LYS A 139 -0.43 -14.18 -3.95
C LYS A 139 0.08 -14.18 -5.40
N SER A 140 0.93 -13.22 -5.78
CA SER A 140 1.49 -13.16 -7.14
C SER A 140 2.28 -14.40 -7.56
N MET A 141 2.88 -15.11 -6.60
CA MET A 141 3.58 -16.39 -6.84
C MET A 141 2.65 -17.60 -6.95
N ARG A 142 1.35 -17.44 -6.68
CA ARG A 142 0.32 -18.49 -6.69
C ARG A 142 -0.77 -18.29 -7.75
N LEU A 143 -0.83 -17.12 -8.37
CA LEU A 143 -1.85 -16.79 -9.36
C LEU A 143 -1.72 -17.63 -10.62
N ASN A 144 -2.85 -18.00 -11.20
CA ASN A 144 -2.89 -18.66 -12.51
C ASN A 144 -2.56 -17.67 -13.64
N HIS A 145 -2.01 -18.17 -14.75
CA HIS A 145 -1.70 -17.39 -15.94
C HIS A 145 -2.93 -16.66 -16.53
N SER A 146 -4.15 -17.20 -16.36
CA SER A 146 -5.40 -16.51 -16.73
C SER A 146 -5.64 -15.28 -15.85
N ALA A 147 -5.48 -15.42 -14.53
CA ALA A 147 -5.59 -14.33 -13.57
C ALA A 147 -4.49 -13.26 -13.75
N LEU A 148 -3.26 -13.68 -14.07
CA LEU A 148 -2.14 -12.80 -14.40
C LEU A 148 -2.38 -11.97 -15.68
N ARG A 149 -3.25 -12.42 -16.60
CA ARG A 149 -3.68 -11.59 -17.75
C ARG A 149 -4.69 -10.52 -17.35
N GLN A 150 -5.51 -10.76 -16.32
CA GLN A 150 -6.48 -9.77 -15.82
C GLN A 150 -5.80 -8.61 -15.09
N THR A 151 -4.62 -8.85 -14.50
CA THR A 151 -3.85 -7.82 -13.79
C THR A 151 -2.44 -7.66 -14.33
N THR A 152 -2.09 -6.47 -14.81
CA THR A 152 -0.75 -6.22 -15.36
C THR A 152 0.30 -6.12 -14.25
N VAL A 153 1.55 -6.53 -14.54
CA VAL A 153 2.68 -6.36 -13.60
C VAL A 153 2.81 -4.91 -13.14
N GLY A 154 2.56 -3.95 -14.04
CA GLY A 154 2.53 -2.52 -13.70
C GLY A 154 1.46 -2.14 -12.68
N GLN A 155 0.27 -2.74 -12.75
CA GLN A 155 -0.79 -2.53 -11.75
C GLN A 155 -0.37 -3.08 -10.37
N ILE A 156 0.20 -4.28 -10.32
CA ILE A 156 0.69 -4.89 -9.06
C ILE A 156 1.81 -4.03 -8.45
N LEU A 157 2.77 -3.58 -9.27
CA LEU A 157 3.85 -2.69 -8.83
C LEU A 157 3.31 -1.34 -8.33
N ASN A 158 2.28 -0.77 -8.97
CA ASN A 158 1.66 0.47 -8.50
C ASN A 158 0.92 0.28 -7.17
N ILE A 159 0.27 -0.88 -6.97
CA ILE A 159 -0.31 -1.22 -5.67
C ILE A 159 0.79 -1.23 -4.60
N MET A 160 1.88 -1.98 -4.84
CA MET A 160 2.97 -2.13 -3.87
C MET A 160 3.75 -0.84 -3.58
N SER A 161 3.93 0.03 -4.59
CA SER A 161 4.77 1.23 -4.47
C SER A 161 4.03 2.50 -4.08
N ASN A 162 2.75 2.64 -4.42
CA ASN A 162 2.00 3.90 -4.26
C ASN A 162 0.72 3.73 -3.45
N ASP A 163 -0.11 2.72 -3.76
CA ASP A 163 -1.39 2.56 -3.06
C ASP A 163 -1.20 2.17 -1.59
N ILE A 164 -0.22 1.31 -1.27
CA ILE A 164 0.03 0.89 0.12
C ILE A 164 0.59 2.04 0.99
N ASN A 165 1.24 3.06 0.41
CA ASN A 165 1.69 4.23 1.20
C ASN A 165 0.51 5.02 1.81
N ARG A 166 -0.72 4.84 1.30
CA ARG A 166 -1.93 5.47 1.88
C ARG A 166 -2.25 4.96 3.27
N PHE A 167 -1.78 3.77 3.65
CA PHE A 167 -1.90 3.27 5.03
C PHE A 167 -1.09 4.12 6.01
N ASP A 168 0.10 4.59 5.60
CA ASP A 168 0.96 5.44 6.42
C ASP A 168 0.30 6.81 6.65
N ASP A 169 -0.24 7.41 5.58
CA ASP A 169 -0.99 8.68 5.64
C ASP A 169 -2.18 8.60 6.59
N LEU A 170 -3.00 7.53 6.49
CA LEU A 170 -4.16 7.37 7.36
C LEU A 170 -3.74 7.08 8.81
N ALA A 171 -2.70 6.28 9.05
CA ALA A 171 -2.25 5.95 10.40
C ALA A 171 -1.91 7.22 11.21
N LEU A 172 -1.30 8.22 10.55
CA LEU A 172 -0.96 9.50 11.18
C LEU A 172 -2.17 10.39 11.53
N HIS A 173 -3.25 10.36 10.73
CA HIS A 173 -4.37 11.31 10.86
C HIS A 173 -5.68 10.69 11.40
N SER A 174 -5.79 9.37 11.36
CA SER A 174 -6.95 8.54 11.75
C SER A 174 -7.53 8.87 13.13
N LYS A 175 -6.70 9.23 14.12
CA LYS A 175 -7.19 9.64 15.44
C LYS A 175 -8.19 10.79 15.38
N SER A 176 -8.01 11.69 14.39
CA SER A 176 -8.82 12.89 14.26
C SER A 176 -10.27 12.60 13.85
N LEU A 177 -10.52 11.42 13.25
CA LEU A 177 -11.87 11.00 12.85
C LEU A 177 -12.75 10.73 14.07
N PHE A 178 -12.17 10.18 15.14
CA PHE A 178 -12.90 9.83 16.37
C PHE A 178 -12.76 10.92 17.44
N VAL A 179 -11.55 11.43 17.66
CA VAL A 179 -11.29 12.43 18.70
C VAL A 179 -11.83 13.81 18.31
N GLY A 180 -11.86 14.14 17.01
CA GLY A 180 -12.34 15.44 16.52
C GLY A 180 -13.79 15.76 16.90
N PRO A 181 -14.78 14.92 16.53
CA PRO A 181 -16.18 15.12 16.89
C PRO A 181 -16.42 15.15 18.40
N LEU A 182 -15.75 14.26 19.15
CA LEU A 182 -15.86 14.21 20.60
C LEU A 182 -15.29 15.48 21.25
N GLN A 183 -14.14 15.96 20.77
CA GLN A 183 -13.53 17.21 21.22
C GLN A 183 -14.47 18.40 20.95
N ALA A 184 -15.13 18.44 19.80
CA ALA A 184 -16.08 19.48 19.45
C ALA A 184 -17.33 19.47 20.35
N ALA A 185 -17.85 18.29 20.67
CA ALA A 185 -18.96 18.14 21.61
C ALA A 185 -18.60 18.60 23.03
N ILE A 186 -17.41 18.29 23.52
CA ILE A 186 -16.96 18.73 24.84
C ILE A 186 -16.73 20.24 24.87
N VAL A 187 -16.14 20.82 23.83
CA VAL A 187 -15.97 22.28 23.77
C VAL A 187 -17.31 23.01 23.69
N LEU A 188 -18.29 22.47 22.96
CA LEU A 188 -19.66 22.99 22.96
C LEU A 188 -20.26 22.99 24.37
N PHE A 189 -20.08 21.89 25.12
CA PHE A 189 -20.54 21.79 26.51
C PHE A 189 -19.82 22.81 27.43
N LEU A 190 -18.50 22.96 27.30
CA LEU A 190 -17.71 23.89 28.12
C LEU A 190 -17.95 25.36 27.79
N LEU A 191 -18.31 25.69 26.54
CA LEU A 191 -18.64 27.05 26.12
C LEU A 191 -20.08 27.45 26.40
N TRP A 192 -20.96 26.49 26.67
CA TRP A 192 -22.38 26.74 26.93
C TRP A 192 -22.63 27.77 28.06
N PRO A 193 -21.92 27.74 29.20
CA PRO A 193 -22.09 28.74 30.26
C PRO A 193 -21.68 30.16 29.84
N TYR A 194 -20.73 30.29 28.92
CA TYR A 194 -20.14 31.57 28.51
C TYR A 194 -20.88 32.24 27.35
N LEU A 195 -21.29 31.46 26.34
CA LEU A 195 -21.85 31.98 25.09
C LEU A 195 -23.34 31.64 24.89
N ARG A 196 -23.92 30.77 25.72
CA ARG A 196 -25.29 30.27 25.56
C ARG A 196 -25.52 29.80 24.11
N TRP A 197 -26.60 30.23 23.49
CA TRP A 197 -26.97 29.89 22.11
C TRP A 197 -25.99 30.41 21.05
N ALA A 198 -25.22 31.46 21.34
CA ALA A 198 -24.23 32.00 20.40
C ALA A 198 -23.12 30.97 20.10
N CYS A 199 -22.89 29.96 20.96
CA CYS A 199 -21.93 28.90 20.65
C CYS A 199 -22.34 28.02 19.45
N LEU A 200 -23.65 27.89 19.20
CA LEU A 200 -24.16 27.08 18.07
C LEU A 200 -23.83 27.70 16.72
N THR A 201 -23.70 29.02 16.63
CA THR A 201 -23.38 29.71 15.38
C THR A 201 -21.96 29.37 14.93
N GLY A 202 -20.99 29.38 15.86
CA GLY A 202 -19.63 28.91 15.61
C GLY A 202 -19.53 27.42 15.29
N MET A 203 -20.31 26.58 15.98
CA MET A 203 -20.37 25.15 15.69
C MET A 203 -21.00 24.87 14.31
N GLY A 204 -22.02 25.63 13.92
CA GLY A 204 -22.63 25.57 12.60
C GLY A 204 -21.62 25.89 11.49
N ILE A 205 -20.81 26.94 11.66
CA ILE A 205 -19.74 27.28 10.73
C ILE A 205 -18.70 26.14 10.66
N LEU A 206 -18.33 25.54 11.80
CA LEU A 206 -17.42 24.39 11.83
C LEU A 206 -17.96 23.18 11.06
N VAL A 207 -19.25 22.87 11.21
CA VAL A 207 -19.89 21.77 10.48
C VAL A 207 -19.96 22.08 8.98
N LEU A 208 -20.28 23.31 8.59
CA LEU A 208 -20.30 23.75 7.18
C LEU A 208 -18.93 23.70 6.50
N LEU A 209 -17.82 23.73 7.26
CA LEU A 209 -16.49 23.52 6.69
C LEU A 209 -16.27 22.10 6.20
N ILE A 210 -16.91 21.10 6.78
CA ILE A 210 -16.74 19.70 6.38
C ILE A 210 -17.16 19.49 4.90
N PRO A 211 -18.39 19.84 4.46
CA PRO A 211 -18.77 19.69 3.06
C PRO A 211 -17.96 20.61 2.15
N PHE A 212 -17.58 21.81 2.59
CA PHE A 212 -16.68 22.68 1.85
C PHE A 212 -15.32 22.02 1.58
N GLN A 213 -14.71 21.39 2.60
CA GLN A 213 -13.45 20.67 2.48
C GLN A 213 -13.57 19.43 1.57
N VAL A 214 -14.70 18.72 1.62
CA VAL A 214 -14.98 17.62 0.68
C VAL A 214 -15.07 18.12 -0.76
N LEU A 215 -15.73 19.26 -1.00
CA LEU A 215 -15.83 19.88 -2.32
C LEU A 215 -14.45 20.33 -2.83
N MET A 216 -13.65 20.99 -1.97
CA MET A 216 -12.27 21.35 -2.25
C MET A 216 -11.43 20.11 -2.61
N GLY A 217 -11.60 19.00 -1.88
CA GLY A 217 -10.97 17.71 -2.17
C GLY A 217 -11.33 17.18 -3.56
N ARG A 218 -12.61 17.25 -3.97
CA ARG A 218 -13.05 16.87 -5.32
C ARG A 218 -12.41 17.76 -6.40
N MET A 219 -12.27 19.06 -6.14
CA MET A 219 -11.58 19.96 -7.07
C MET A 219 -10.08 19.63 -7.18
N PHE A 220 -9.40 19.42 -6.05
CA PHE A 220 -7.98 19.01 -6.03
C PHE A 220 -7.77 17.72 -6.83
N ARG A 221 -8.68 16.74 -6.70
CA ARG A 221 -8.63 15.50 -7.49
C ARG A 221 -8.74 15.76 -8.99
N LYS A 222 -9.71 16.57 -9.43
CA LYS A 222 -9.90 16.92 -10.86
C LYS A 222 -8.66 17.62 -11.44
N VAL A 223 -8.10 18.58 -10.70
CA VAL A 223 -6.89 19.31 -11.14
C VAL A 223 -5.68 18.37 -11.19
N ARG A 224 -5.48 17.55 -10.15
CA ARG A 224 -4.39 16.57 -10.11
C ARG A 224 -4.44 15.60 -11.29
N GLN A 225 -5.62 15.12 -11.66
CA GLN A 225 -5.79 14.23 -12.81
C GLN A 225 -5.45 14.91 -14.14
N LYS A 226 -5.84 16.18 -14.32
CA LYS A 226 -5.46 16.96 -15.50
C LYS A 226 -3.94 17.20 -15.56
N THR A 227 -3.32 17.54 -14.43
CA THR A 227 -1.87 17.68 -14.35
C THR A 227 -1.16 16.39 -14.73
N ALA A 228 -1.56 15.25 -14.17
CA ALA A 228 -0.97 13.94 -14.47
C ALA A 228 -1.03 13.62 -15.97
N LYS A 229 -2.18 13.79 -16.63
CA LYS A 229 -2.31 13.55 -18.08
C LYS A 229 -1.36 14.41 -18.93
N LEU A 230 -1.17 15.67 -18.58
CA LEU A 230 -0.24 16.57 -19.29
C LEU A 230 1.22 16.19 -19.02
N THR A 231 1.55 15.83 -17.78
CA THR A 231 2.87 15.34 -17.41
C THR A 231 3.21 14.05 -18.16
N ASP A 232 2.27 13.10 -18.25
CA ASP A 232 2.45 11.83 -18.98
C ASP A 232 2.69 12.08 -20.47
N SER A 233 1.91 12.97 -21.09
CA SER A 233 2.10 13.35 -22.50
C SER A 233 3.48 13.96 -22.74
N ARG A 234 3.96 14.84 -21.85
CA ARG A 234 5.30 15.44 -21.95
C ARG A 234 6.41 14.40 -21.77
N ILE A 235 6.27 13.50 -20.79
CA ILE A 235 7.25 12.42 -20.56
C ILE A 235 7.33 11.50 -21.76
N ARG A 236 6.18 11.12 -22.35
CA ARG A 236 6.14 10.30 -23.57
C ARG A 236 6.88 10.98 -24.73
N LEU A 237 6.58 12.25 -24.99
CA LEU A 237 7.26 13.02 -26.04
C LEU A 237 8.77 13.12 -25.79
N MET A 238 9.21 13.29 -24.53
CA MET A 238 10.64 13.24 -24.21
C MET A 238 11.25 11.86 -24.47
N GLN A 239 10.55 10.77 -24.14
CA GLN A 239 11.05 9.41 -24.38
C GLN A 239 11.25 9.15 -25.89
N GLU A 240 10.30 9.60 -26.72
CA GLU A 240 10.41 9.52 -28.19
C GLU A 240 11.61 10.32 -28.72
N ILE A 241 11.84 11.54 -28.21
CA ILE A 241 13.01 12.37 -28.58
C ILE A 241 14.33 11.70 -28.15
N ILE A 242 14.41 11.18 -26.93
CA ILE A 242 15.63 10.54 -26.41
C ILE A 242 15.95 9.28 -27.23
N ALA A 243 14.94 8.48 -27.57
CA ALA A 243 15.12 7.32 -28.45
C ALA A 243 15.61 7.73 -29.85
N GLY A 244 15.12 8.85 -30.39
CA GLY A 244 15.50 9.41 -31.69
C GLY A 244 16.72 10.34 -31.69
N MET A 245 17.46 10.48 -30.58
CA MET A 245 18.41 11.59 -30.39
C MET A 245 19.50 11.66 -31.47
N ARG A 246 20.01 10.50 -31.93
CA ARG A 246 21.05 10.45 -32.98
C ARG A 246 20.57 11.05 -34.31
N VAL A 247 19.33 10.74 -34.71
CA VAL A 247 18.73 11.25 -35.96
C VAL A 247 18.46 12.75 -35.83
N ILE A 248 17.92 13.18 -34.69
CA ILE A 248 17.64 14.60 -34.43
C ILE A 248 18.93 15.43 -34.49
N LYS A 249 20.05 14.91 -33.94
CA LYS A 249 21.37 15.55 -34.03
C LYS A 249 21.91 15.59 -35.46
N MET A 250 21.74 14.52 -36.23
CA MET A 250 22.19 14.44 -37.62
C MET A 250 21.53 15.51 -38.49
N TYR A 251 20.25 15.82 -38.25
CA TYR A 251 19.50 16.83 -39.00
C TYR A 251 19.46 18.23 -38.33
N ALA A 252 20.17 18.43 -37.22
CA ALA A 252 20.16 19.69 -36.45
C ALA A 252 18.75 20.18 -36.06
N TRP A 253 17.85 19.25 -35.71
CA TRP A 253 16.45 19.54 -35.36
C TRP A 253 16.22 19.79 -33.86
N GLU A 254 17.27 20.07 -33.08
CA GLU A 254 17.12 20.19 -31.63
C GLU A 254 16.22 21.35 -31.21
N GLN A 255 16.31 22.49 -31.90
CA GLN A 255 15.51 23.68 -31.57
C GLN A 255 14.00 23.46 -31.80
N PRO A 256 13.55 22.94 -32.96
CA PRO A 256 12.15 22.56 -33.16
C PRO A 256 11.61 21.58 -32.11
N PHE A 257 12.37 20.51 -31.80
CA PHE A 257 11.95 19.53 -30.79
C PHE A 257 11.95 20.11 -29.36
N ALA A 258 12.87 21.03 -29.05
CA ALA A 258 12.87 21.76 -27.78
C ALA A 258 11.62 22.64 -27.63
N LEU A 259 11.18 23.32 -28.71
CA LEU A 259 9.96 24.12 -28.71
C LEU A 259 8.71 23.26 -28.49
N LEU A 260 8.63 22.07 -29.07
CA LEU A 260 7.55 21.11 -28.82
C LEU A 260 7.45 20.74 -27.32
N VAL A 261 8.59 20.39 -26.70
CA VAL A 261 8.65 20.09 -25.26
C VAL A 261 8.28 21.32 -24.43
N GLN A 262 8.73 22.51 -24.82
CA GLN A 262 8.44 23.75 -24.10
C GLN A 262 6.95 24.08 -24.13
N ASN A 263 6.26 23.87 -25.25
CA ASN A 263 4.82 24.08 -25.38
C ASN A 263 4.02 23.09 -24.52
N ALA A 264 4.42 21.82 -24.50
CA ALA A 264 3.85 20.82 -23.58
C ALA A 264 4.05 21.24 -22.12
N ARG A 265 5.26 21.71 -21.77
CA ARG A 265 5.59 22.18 -20.41
C ARG A 265 4.81 23.44 -20.02
N LYS A 266 4.58 24.38 -20.93
CA LYS A 266 3.74 25.57 -20.66
C LYS A 266 2.31 25.17 -20.27
N SER A 267 1.73 24.22 -21.00
CA SER A 267 0.39 23.70 -20.72
C SER A 267 0.32 22.99 -19.37
N GLU A 268 1.30 22.13 -19.07
CA GLU A 268 1.46 21.48 -17.78
C GLU A 268 1.59 22.52 -16.63
N MET A 269 2.45 23.53 -16.82
CA MET A 269 2.71 24.54 -15.81
C MET A 269 1.49 25.42 -15.52
N LYS A 270 0.63 25.68 -16.51
CA LYS A 270 -0.63 26.39 -16.28
C LYS A 270 -1.51 25.64 -15.26
N GLN A 271 -1.60 24.31 -15.38
CA GLN A 271 -2.37 23.48 -14.45
C GLN A 271 -1.69 23.38 -13.07
N ILE A 272 -0.36 23.23 -13.03
CA ILE A 272 0.38 23.21 -11.76
C ILE A 272 0.21 24.53 -11.00
N ARG A 273 0.30 25.67 -11.70
CA ARG A 273 0.08 27.00 -11.10
C ARG A 273 -1.33 27.13 -10.55
N TYR A 274 -2.34 26.69 -11.30
CA TYR A 274 -3.72 26.65 -10.83
C TYR A 274 -3.89 25.76 -9.58
N SER A 275 -3.24 24.58 -9.56
CA SER A 275 -3.24 23.71 -8.37
C SER A 275 -2.61 24.39 -7.16
N ASN A 276 -1.47 25.08 -7.33
CA ASN A 276 -0.81 25.77 -6.23
C ASN A 276 -1.60 26.98 -5.74
N PHE A 277 -2.28 27.70 -6.64
CA PHE A 277 -3.23 28.75 -6.26
C PHE A 277 -4.34 28.18 -5.36
N LEU A 278 -4.99 27.09 -5.76
CA LEU A 278 -5.99 26.41 -4.93
C LEU A 278 -5.44 25.95 -3.57
N LYS A 279 -4.20 25.44 -3.53
CA LYS A 279 -3.53 25.08 -2.26
C LYS A 279 -3.31 26.29 -1.37
N GLY A 280 -2.93 27.43 -1.95
CA GLY A 280 -2.77 28.70 -1.26
C GLY A 280 -4.08 29.20 -0.65
N VAL A 281 -5.17 29.17 -1.44
CA VAL A 281 -6.52 29.48 -0.94
C VAL A 281 -6.90 28.56 0.23
N ASN A 282 -6.64 27.26 0.12
CA ASN A 282 -6.94 26.32 1.22
C ASN A 282 -6.13 26.63 2.50
N HIS A 283 -4.85 27.00 2.36
CA HIS A 283 -4.03 27.43 3.51
C HIS A 283 -4.56 28.74 4.11
N ALA A 284 -4.93 29.71 3.28
CA ALA A 284 -5.49 30.98 3.75
C ALA A 284 -6.79 30.75 4.55
N ILE A 285 -7.68 29.88 4.06
CA ILE A 285 -8.90 29.49 4.77
C ILE A 285 -8.55 28.86 6.13
N TYR A 286 -7.60 27.93 6.17
CA TYR A 286 -7.17 27.29 7.42
C TYR A 286 -6.70 28.30 8.49
N TYR A 287 -5.91 29.30 8.12
CA TYR A 287 -5.42 30.30 9.08
C TYR A 287 -6.50 31.31 9.50
N SER A 288 -7.43 31.64 8.60
CA SER A 288 -8.45 32.66 8.83
C SER A 288 -9.72 32.13 9.49
N ILE A 289 -10.05 30.84 9.33
CA ILE A 289 -11.37 30.29 9.69
C ILE A 289 -11.70 30.43 11.18
N ILE A 290 -10.71 30.29 12.05
CA ILE A 290 -10.94 30.38 13.49
C ILE A 290 -11.33 31.80 13.92
N ARG A 291 -10.75 32.82 13.26
CA ARG A 291 -11.07 34.22 13.50
C ARG A 291 -12.49 34.52 13.04
N VAL A 292 -12.89 34.00 11.88
CA VAL A 292 -14.25 34.13 11.35
C VAL A 292 -15.27 33.51 12.31
N ILE A 293 -14.99 32.31 12.82
CA ILE A 293 -15.86 31.62 13.80
C ILE A 293 -16.02 32.46 15.07
N ILE A 294 -14.90 32.94 15.65
CA ILE A 294 -14.92 33.74 16.87
C ILE A 294 -15.69 35.05 16.65
N CYS A 295 -15.45 35.74 15.53
CA CYS A 295 -16.18 36.97 15.19
C CYS A 295 -17.69 36.72 15.04
N ALA A 296 -18.09 35.63 14.38
CA ALA A 296 -19.50 35.27 14.24
C ALA A 296 -20.16 34.94 15.59
N CYS A 297 -19.47 34.20 16.47
CA CYS A 297 -19.93 33.94 17.84
C CYS A 297 -20.12 35.23 18.64
N PHE A 298 -19.16 36.16 18.61
CA PHE A 298 -19.29 37.42 19.35
C PHE A 298 -20.36 38.33 18.77
N LEU A 299 -20.48 38.41 17.45
CA LEU A 299 -21.53 39.17 16.79
C LEU A 299 -22.91 38.65 17.21
N THR A 300 -23.11 37.34 17.18
CA THR A 300 -24.38 36.74 17.58
C THR A 300 -24.66 36.90 19.07
N TYR A 301 -23.63 36.84 19.92
CA TYR A 301 -23.77 37.11 21.36
C TYR A 301 -24.19 38.56 21.66
N ILE A 302 -23.59 39.55 20.97
CA ILE A 302 -23.97 40.97 21.10
C ILE A 302 -25.40 41.19 20.58
N LEU A 303 -25.76 40.58 19.44
CA LEU A 303 -27.10 40.70 18.86
C LEU A 303 -28.20 40.12 19.77
N MET A 304 -27.87 39.16 20.63
CA MET A 304 -28.78 38.64 21.66
C MET A 304 -28.93 39.58 22.87
N GLY A 305 -28.26 40.74 22.87
CA GLY A 305 -28.37 41.75 23.92
C GLY A 305 -27.44 41.53 25.12
N GLU A 306 -26.52 40.56 25.05
CA GLU A 306 -25.59 40.25 26.12
C GLU A 306 -24.32 41.11 26.05
N LYS A 307 -23.75 41.46 27.22
CA LYS A 307 -22.51 42.24 27.30
C LYS A 307 -21.30 41.30 27.30
N LEU A 308 -20.32 41.58 26.44
CA LEU A 308 -19.06 40.83 26.39
C LEU A 308 -18.21 41.14 27.62
N SER A 309 -17.87 40.11 28.39
CA SER A 309 -16.86 40.18 29.44
C SER A 309 -15.48 39.79 28.88
N ALA A 310 -14.41 40.24 29.54
CA ALA A 310 -13.06 39.76 29.24
C ALA A 310 -12.96 38.23 29.41
N GLU A 311 -13.60 37.69 30.45
CA GLU A 311 -13.61 36.25 30.74
C GLU A 311 -14.23 35.44 29.60
N THR A 312 -15.43 35.82 29.15
CA THR A 312 -16.13 35.15 28.03
C THR A 312 -15.33 35.23 26.73
N THR A 313 -14.64 36.36 26.51
CA THR A 313 -13.83 36.59 25.31
C THR A 313 -12.59 35.68 25.29
N PHE A 314 -11.82 35.64 26.37
CA PHE A 314 -10.62 34.81 26.47
C PHE A 314 -10.94 33.31 26.46
N ALA A 315 -11.99 32.88 27.19
CA ALA A 315 -12.43 31.49 27.17
C ALA A 315 -12.79 31.04 25.74
N THR A 316 -13.57 31.84 25.02
CA THR A 316 -13.97 31.57 23.64
C THR A 316 -12.76 31.41 22.72
N ILE A 317 -11.82 32.37 22.75
CA ILE A 317 -10.60 32.33 21.93
C ILE A 317 -9.77 31.09 22.24
N ALA A 318 -9.60 30.74 23.51
CA ALA A 318 -8.77 29.62 23.94
C ALA A 318 -9.35 28.26 23.51
N TYR A 319 -10.65 28.03 23.75
CA TYR A 319 -11.31 26.78 23.37
C TYR A 319 -11.38 26.57 21.85
N PHE A 320 -11.70 27.62 21.08
CA PHE A 320 -11.71 27.54 19.61
C PHE A 320 -10.29 27.28 19.07
N ASN A 321 -9.25 27.93 19.60
CA ASN A 321 -7.87 27.66 19.18
C ASN A 321 -7.41 26.22 19.51
N ALA A 322 -7.85 25.65 20.63
CA ALA A 322 -7.55 24.26 21.00
C ALA A 322 -8.16 23.24 20.00
N MET A 323 -9.29 23.57 19.38
CA MET A 323 -9.93 22.73 18.35
C MET A 323 -9.31 22.86 16.96
N ARG A 324 -8.62 23.97 16.67
CA ARG A 324 -8.14 24.33 15.33
C ARG A 324 -7.36 23.21 14.64
N TRP A 325 -6.37 22.60 15.30
CA TRP A 325 -5.54 21.57 14.67
C TRP A 325 -6.35 20.30 14.38
N SER A 326 -7.15 19.85 15.35
CA SER A 326 -7.97 18.64 15.23
C SER A 326 -9.01 18.77 14.11
N MET A 327 -9.78 19.86 14.11
CA MET A 327 -10.92 20.00 13.20
C MET A 327 -10.59 20.66 11.86
N ALA A 328 -9.74 21.70 11.83
CA ALA A 328 -9.50 22.46 10.60
C ALA A 328 -8.40 21.85 9.70
N LYS A 329 -7.47 21.06 10.27
CA LYS A 329 -6.36 20.44 9.51
C LYS A 329 -6.46 18.92 9.46
N ASN A 330 -6.47 18.25 10.61
CA ASN A 330 -6.32 16.80 10.64
C ASN A 330 -7.60 16.07 10.19
N ALA A 331 -8.80 16.56 10.53
CA ALA A 331 -10.04 15.92 10.12
C ALA A 331 -10.23 15.91 8.58
N PRO A 332 -10.06 17.02 7.83
CA PRO A 332 -10.15 16.99 6.36
C PRO A 332 -9.13 16.05 5.71
N LEU A 333 -7.89 16.05 6.22
CA LEU A 333 -6.84 15.16 5.75
C LEU A 333 -7.16 13.69 6.03
N ALA A 334 -7.68 13.39 7.22
CA ALA A 334 -8.08 12.03 7.60
C ALA A 334 -9.26 11.52 6.76
N ILE A 335 -10.26 12.38 6.47
CA ILE A 335 -11.39 12.02 5.61
C ILE A 335 -10.91 11.71 4.19
N THR A 336 -10.02 12.55 3.66
CA THR A 336 -9.45 12.36 2.32
C THR A 336 -8.64 11.05 2.28
N ALA A 337 -7.72 10.84 3.23
CA ALA A 337 -6.91 9.64 3.33
C ALA A 337 -7.77 8.37 3.50
N LEU A 338 -8.84 8.43 4.30
CA LEU A 338 -9.77 7.32 4.48
C LEU A 338 -10.48 6.97 3.16
N SER A 339 -10.96 7.98 2.44
CA SER A 339 -11.65 7.79 1.16
C SER A 339 -10.76 7.13 0.10
N GLU A 340 -9.48 7.53 0.05
CA GLU A 340 -8.49 6.92 -0.83
C GLU A 340 -8.16 5.49 -0.40
N LEU A 341 -8.02 5.26 0.92
CA LEU A 341 -7.69 3.95 1.45
C LEU A 341 -8.78 2.91 1.18
N ILE A 342 -10.06 3.29 1.27
CA ILE A 342 -11.17 2.37 0.97
C ILE A 342 -11.06 1.84 -0.48
N ILE A 343 -10.67 2.71 -1.42
CA ILE A 343 -10.47 2.33 -2.83
C ILE A 343 -9.24 1.42 -2.98
N VAL A 344 -8.17 1.68 -2.21
CA VAL A 344 -6.97 0.83 -2.18
C VAL A 344 -7.28 -0.55 -1.62
N ILE A 345 -7.95 -0.63 -0.47
CA ILE A 345 -8.35 -1.90 0.17
C ILE A 345 -9.20 -2.72 -0.79
N LYS A 346 -10.14 -2.09 -1.50
CA LYS A 346 -10.95 -2.76 -2.52
C LYS A 346 -10.07 -3.32 -3.66
N ARG A 347 -9.14 -2.52 -4.20
CA ARG A 347 -8.22 -2.98 -5.26
C ARG A 347 -7.34 -4.14 -4.82
N ILE A 348 -6.80 -4.09 -3.59
CA ILE A 348 -6.02 -5.21 -3.03
C ILE A 348 -6.93 -6.43 -2.86
N GLN A 349 -8.12 -6.25 -2.30
CA GLN A 349 -9.07 -7.36 -2.12
C GLN A 349 -9.45 -8.01 -3.45
N ASP A 350 -9.77 -7.23 -4.48
CA ASP A 350 -10.12 -7.74 -5.81
C ASP A 350 -8.93 -8.54 -6.40
N PHE A 351 -7.69 -8.10 -6.19
CA PHE A 351 -6.48 -8.83 -6.56
C PHE A 351 -6.28 -10.14 -5.77
N LEU A 352 -6.55 -10.14 -4.47
CA LEU A 352 -6.38 -11.33 -3.63
C LEU A 352 -7.43 -12.42 -3.89
N LEU A 353 -8.57 -12.04 -4.47
CA LEU A 353 -9.66 -12.96 -4.82
C LEU A 353 -9.51 -13.56 -6.22
N LEU A 354 -8.49 -13.19 -6.98
CA LEU A 354 -8.17 -13.83 -8.24
C LEU A 354 -7.86 -15.32 -8.03
N GLU A 355 -8.16 -16.12 -9.05
CA GLU A 355 -7.99 -17.58 -9.03
C GLU A 355 -6.51 -17.97 -8.88
N ASP A 356 -6.25 -18.84 -7.90
CA ASP A 356 -4.95 -19.47 -7.69
C ASP A 356 -4.76 -20.67 -8.64
N MET A 357 -3.51 -21.08 -8.81
CA MET A 357 -3.15 -22.32 -9.49
C MET A 357 -3.75 -23.52 -8.74
N SER A 358 -4.56 -24.30 -9.43
CA SER A 358 -5.11 -25.55 -8.91
C SER A 358 -3.97 -26.50 -8.48
N GLY A 359 -3.90 -26.82 -7.18
CA GLY A 359 -3.01 -27.86 -6.64
C GLY A 359 -1.93 -27.43 -5.65
N LEU A 360 -1.89 -26.17 -5.18
CA LEU A 360 -0.95 -25.75 -4.11
C LEU A 360 -1.54 -25.74 -2.70
N ASP A 361 -2.86 -25.64 -2.53
CA ASP A 361 -3.50 -25.56 -1.21
C ASP A 361 -3.64 -26.94 -0.50
N GLU A 362 -3.54 -28.05 -1.24
CA GLU A 362 -3.58 -29.40 -0.64
C GLU A 362 -2.22 -29.86 -0.08
N ARG A 363 -1.15 -29.07 -0.23
CA ARG A 363 0.19 -29.47 0.24
C ARG A 363 0.49 -29.14 1.70
N GLU A 364 -0.30 -28.29 2.36
CA GLU A 364 0.00 -27.82 3.73
C GLU A 364 -0.97 -28.35 4.82
N GLY A 365 -1.82 -29.34 4.52
CA GLY A 365 -2.71 -29.86 5.56
C GLY A 365 -3.45 -31.14 5.21
N LYS A 366 -2.75 -32.28 5.26
CA LYS A 366 -3.21 -33.55 5.85
C LYS A 366 -2.14 -34.61 5.63
N ASP A 367 -1.74 -35.24 6.72
CA ASP A 367 -1.02 -36.50 6.70
C ASP A 367 -1.73 -37.51 5.80
N ASN A 368 -0.94 -38.23 4.99
CA ASN A 368 -1.20 -39.54 4.41
C ASN A 368 -2.66 -40.02 4.44
N GLU A 369 -3.47 -39.65 3.46
CA GLU A 369 -4.61 -40.47 3.06
C GLU A 369 -4.99 -40.12 1.61
N ALA A 370 -4.70 -41.06 0.72
CA ALA A 370 -5.17 -41.04 -0.65
C ALA A 370 -6.71 -41.12 -0.63
N PHE A 371 -7.38 -40.00 -0.90
CA PHE A 371 -8.83 -39.98 -1.08
C PHE A 371 -9.16 -40.51 -2.49
N ILE A 372 -9.62 -41.75 -2.54
CA ILE A 372 -10.26 -42.37 -3.71
C ILE A 372 -11.76 -42.14 -3.58
N SER A 373 -12.37 -41.31 -4.43
CA SER A 373 -13.75 -41.50 -4.88
C SER A 373 -14.10 -40.64 -6.09
N GLY A 374 -14.61 -41.27 -7.15
CA GLY A 374 -15.44 -40.63 -8.18
C GLY A 374 -14.76 -40.45 -9.55
N GLU A 375 -15.39 -41.00 -10.58
CA GLU A 375 -15.00 -41.00 -11.99
C GLU A 375 -14.75 -39.59 -12.57
N ASN A 376 -13.49 -39.13 -12.49
CA ASN A 376 -12.80 -38.18 -13.36
C ASN A 376 -11.51 -37.76 -12.64
N GLU A 377 -10.53 -38.67 -12.58
CA GLU A 377 -9.27 -38.42 -11.88
C GLU A 377 -8.38 -37.42 -12.64
N ILE A 378 -8.36 -36.16 -12.19
CA ILE A 378 -7.32 -35.19 -12.54
C ILE A 378 -6.14 -35.41 -11.58
N ILE A 379 -5.22 -36.31 -11.95
CA ILE A 379 -3.97 -36.49 -11.19
C ILE A 379 -2.92 -35.56 -11.78
N LEU A 380 -2.69 -34.45 -11.07
CA LEU A 380 -1.60 -33.50 -11.30
C LEU A 380 -0.56 -33.68 -10.19
N GLY A 381 0.53 -34.39 -10.48
CA GLY A 381 1.54 -34.71 -9.48
C GLY A 381 2.94 -34.74 -10.05
N VAL A 382 3.79 -33.83 -9.55
CA VAL A 382 5.23 -34.09 -9.48
C VAL A 382 5.42 -35.03 -8.30
N MET A 383 5.49 -36.35 -8.56
CA MET A 383 5.72 -37.32 -7.49
C MET A 383 7.21 -37.31 -7.14
N GLU A 384 7.53 -36.95 -5.89
CA GLU A 384 8.81 -37.31 -5.30
C GLU A 384 8.79 -38.79 -4.92
N ASN A 385 9.69 -39.55 -5.55
CA ASN A 385 10.08 -40.93 -5.28
C ASN A 385 9.13 -41.74 -4.38
N THR A 386 7.97 -42.11 -4.91
CA THR A 386 7.18 -43.22 -4.37
C THR A 386 7.19 -44.35 -5.39
N LEU A 387 7.70 -45.48 -4.90
CA LEU A 387 8.01 -46.72 -5.60
C LEU A 387 6.84 -47.23 -6.44
N SER A 388 6.85 -46.92 -7.73
CA SER A 388 6.08 -47.64 -8.74
C SER A 388 6.97 -47.81 -9.98
N ASN A 389 7.18 -49.07 -10.37
CA ASN A 389 8.14 -49.61 -11.34
C ASN A 389 8.00 -49.11 -12.81
N GLU A 390 7.45 -47.93 -13.06
CA GLU A 390 7.42 -47.36 -14.40
C GLU A 390 8.54 -46.32 -14.57
N GLU A 391 9.53 -46.65 -15.41
CA GLU A 391 10.62 -45.76 -15.86
C GLU A 391 10.11 -44.68 -16.84
N LYS A 392 9.08 -43.92 -16.46
CA LYS A 392 8.55 -42.82 -17.27
C LYS A 392 8.98 -41.49 -16.66
N GLY A 393 9.65 -40.65 -17.47
CA GLY A 393 10.05 -39.29 -17.09
C GLY A 393 8.89 -38.31 -17.20
N VAL A 394 8.18 -38.33 -18.34
CA VAL A 394 6.97 -37.55 -18.58
C VAL A 394 5.90 -38.48 -19.15
N PHE A 395 4.72 -38.49 -18.56
CA PHE A 395 3.57 -39.29 -19.00
C PHE A 395 2.33 -38.42 -19.11
N MET A 396 1.65 -38.49 -20.25
CA MET A 396 0.40 -37.80 -20.56
C MET A 396 -0.57 -38.82 -21.15
N ASP A 397 -1.81 -38.82 -20.66
CA ASP A 397 -2.89 -39.65 -21.18
C ASP A 397 -4.13 -38.79 -21.42
N LYS A 398 -4.60 -38.75 -22.68
CA LYS A 398 -5.77 -37.99 -23.17
C LYS A 398 -5.87 -36.58 -22.59
N MET A 399 -4.75 -35.87 -22.62
CA MET A 399 -4.61 -34.55 -22.03
C MET A 399 -5.29 -33.48 -22.90
N SER A 400 -6.23 -32.76 -22.30
CA SER A 400 -6.85 -31.57 -22.90
C SER A 400 -6.67 -30.35 -22.01
N VAL A 401 -6.21 -29.24 -22.58
CA VAL A 401 -5.77 -28.04 -21.84
C VAL A 401 -6.39 -26.78 -22.41
N ARG A 402 -6.69 -25.83 -21.53
CA ARG A 402 -7.35 -24.56 -21.90
C ARG A 402 -6.72 -23.38 -21.15
N TRP A 403 -6.43 -22.30 -21.86
CA TRP A 403 -5.85 -21.07 -21.29
C TRP A 403 -6.80 -20.25 -20.42
N ASN A 404 -8.10 -20.26 -20.74
CA ASN A 404 -9.11 -19.51 -19.99
C ASN A 404 -10.40 -20.31 -19.89
N ASN A 405 -11.01 -20.41 -18.71
CA ASN A 405 -12.26 -21.14 -18.50
C ASN A 405 -13.43 -20.61 -19.36
N GLU A 406 -13.37 -19.35 -19.79
CA GLU A 406 -14.38 -18.70 -20.64
C GLU A 406 -14.33 -19.15 -22.12
N THR A 407 -13.19 -19.62 -22.61
CA THR A 407 -13.10 -20.14 -23.99
C THR A 407 -13.72 -21.52 -24.06
N THR A 408 -14.68 -21.73 -24.97
CA THR A 408 -15.37 -23.02 -25.13
C THR A 408 -14.45 -24.12 -25.63
N GLU A 409 -13.47 -23.78 -26.46
CA GLU A 409 -12.60 -24.76 -27.10
C GLU A 409 -11.24 -24.94 -26.39
N PRO A 410 -10.85 -26.18 -26.05
CA PRO A 410 -9.51 -26.46 -25.54
C PRO A 410 -8.45 -26.22 -26.63
N THR A 411 -7.33 -25.64 -26.23
CA THR A 411 -6.19 -25.30 -27.09
C THR A 411 -5.40 -26.53 -27.52
N LEU A 412 -5.28 -27.50 -26.60
CA LEU A 412 -4.72 -28.83 -26.86
C LEU A 412 -5.81 -29.86 -26.57
N ARG A 413 -5.96 -30.86 -27.44
CA ARG A 413 -7.01 -31.88 -27.33
C ARG A 413 -6.42 -33.28 -27.38
N ASP A 414 -6.78 -34.11 -26.41
CA ASP A 414 -6.50 -35.55 -26.33
C ASP A 414 -5.04 -35.95 -26.61
N ILE A 415 -4.08 -35.18 -26.07
CA ILE A 415 -2.66 -35.47 -26.24
C ILE A 415 -2.26 -36.64 -25.34
N SER A 416 -1.66 -37.67 -25.93
CA SER A 416 -1.10 -38.82 -25.19
C SER A 416 0.37 -38.98 -25.56
N LEU A 417 1.25 -38.98 -24.56
CA LEU A 417 2.70 -39.01 -24.74
C LEU A 417 3.36 -39.74 -23.57
N SER A 418 4.31 -40.64 -23.85
CA SER A 418 5.12 -41.30 -22.82
C SER A 418 6.60 -41.17 -23.18
N VAL A 419 7.36 -40.50 -22.31
CA VAL A 419 8.79 -40.23 -22.48
C VAL A 419 9.59 -40.94 -21.40
N LYS A 420 10.65 -41.67 -21.79
CA LYS A 420 11.56 -42.34 -20.85
C LYS A 420 12.73 -41.41 -20.45
N PRO A 421 13.32 -41.58 -19.25
CA PRO A 421 14.55 -40.87 -18.88
C PRO A 421 15.68 -41.09 -19.90
N GLY A 422 16.48 -40.05 -20.17
CA GLY A 422 17.63 -40.13 -21.09
C GLY A 422 17.30 -39.97 -22.58
N GLN A 423 16.04 -39.71 -22.94
CA GLN A 423 15.64 -39.47 -24.33
C GLN A 423 15.78 -37.99 -24.72
N LEU A 424 16.34 -37.74 -25.91
CA LEU A 424 16.32 -36.43 -26.56
C LEU A 424 15.17 -36.40 -27.58
N LEU A 425 14.20 -35.51 -27.35
CA LEU A 425 13.01 -35.36 -28.21
C LEU A 425 12.97 -33.96 -28.81
N SER A 426 12.38 -33.87 -30.01
CA SER A 426 12.11 -32.61 -30.71
C SER A 426 10.63 -32.50 -31.03
N VAL A 427 10.06 -31.31 -30.85
CA VAL A 427 8.64 -31.00 -31.12
C VAL A 427 8.55 -30.07 -32.31
N VAL A 428 7.93 -30.52 -33.39
CA VAL A 428 7.83 -29.80 -34.67
C VAL A 428 6.36 -29.56 -35.02
N GLY A 429 6.04 -28.43 -35.64
CA GLY A 429 4.68 -28.10 -36.06
C GLY A 429 4.56 -26.68 -36.59
N SER A 430 3.44 -26.35 -37.24
CA SER A 430 3.17 -25.02 -37.80
C SER A 430 3.12 -23.91 -36.74
N VAL A 431 3.31 -22.65 -37.15
CA VAL A 431 3.18 -21.50 -36.24
C VAL A 431 1.77 -21.48 -35.64
N GLY A 432 1.65 -21.32 -34.32
CA GLY A 432 0.35 -21.35 -33.62
C GLY A 432 -0.20 -22.74 -33.30
N SER A 433 0.50 -23.82 -33.63
CA SER A 433 0.04 -25.21 -33.37
C SER A 433 0.03 -25.66 -31.90
N GLY A 434 0.20 -24.75 -30.94
CA GLY A 434 0.18 -25.07 -29.50
C GLY A 434 1.49 -25.63 -28.91
N LYS A 435 2.62 -25.60 -29.61
CA LYS A 435 3.93 -26.11 -29.11
C LYS A 435 4.33 -25.50 -27.76
N SER A 436 4.27 -24.18 -27.64
CA SER A 436 4.59 -23.51 -26.37
C SER A 436 3.56 -23.83 -25.29
N SER A 437 2.28 -24.03 -25.67
CA SER A 437 1.24 -24.47 -24.73
C SER A 437 1.48 -25.88 -24.21
N LEU A 438 2.05 -26.79 -25.02
CA LEU A 438 2.44 -28.13 -24.58
C LEU A 438 3.52 -28.06 -23.49
N LEU A 439 4.56 -27.23 -23.69
CA LEU A 439 5.61 -27.02 -22.69
C LEU A 439 5.09 -26.40 -21.40
N MET A 440 4.23 -25.38 -21.52
CA MET A 440 3.59 -24.75 -20.35
C MET A 440 2.70 -25.72 -19.58
N ALA A 441 2.06 -26.66 -20.26
CA ALA A 441 1.23 -27.65 -19.61
C ALA A 441 2.07 -28.74 -18.90
N ILE A 442 3.26 -29.07 -19.40
CA ILE A 442 4.26 -29.89 -18.67
C ILE A 442 4.72 -29.18 -17.39
N LEU A 443 4.87 -27.85 -17.44
CA LEU A 443 5.22 -27.02 -16.28
C LEU A 443 4.05 -26.82 -15.31
N ASN A 444 2.87 -27.34 -15.63
CA ASN A 444 1.64 -27.11 -14.90
C ASN A 444 1.27 -25.61 -14.81
N GLU A 445 1.57 -24.81 -15.84
CA GLU A 445 1.24 -23.37 -15.92
C GLU A 445 -0.14 -23.12 -16.58
N ILE A 446 -0.78 -24.15 -17.13
CA ILE A 446 -2.10 -24.07 -17.75
C ILE A 446 -3.01 -25.13 -17.14
N SER A 447 -4.24 -24.73 -16.83
CA SER A 447 -5.25 -25.61 -16.23
C SER A 447 -5.64 -26.77 -17.15
N LEU A 448 -5.61 -27.98 -16.59
CA LEU A 448 -6.06 -29.20 -17.24
C LEU A 448 -7.60 -29.27 -17.24
N VAL A 449 -8.19 -29.59 -18.39
CA VAL A 449 -9.64 -29.81 -18.53
C VAL A 449 -9.97 -31.28 -18.34
N SER A 450 -9.17 -32.17 -18.94
CA SER A 450 -9.32 -33.62 -18.85
C SER A 450 -7.99 -34.33 -19.09
N GLY A 451 -7.91 -35.58 -18.65
CA GLY A 451 -6.73 -36.44 -18.81
C GLY A 451 -5.79 -36.40 -17.61
N ARG A 452 -4.58 -36.94 -17.81
CA ARG A 452 -3.57 -37.08 -16.76
C ARG A 452 -2.21 -36.61 -17.24
N VAL A 453 -1.49 -35.86 -16.41
CA VAL A 453 -0.11 -35.41 -16.67
C VAL A 453 0.76 -35.70 -15.45
N VAL A 454 1.81 -36.49 -15.65
CA VAL A 454 2.78 -36.87 -14.63
C VAL A 454 4.18 -36.50 -15.10
N VAL A 455 4.88 -35.70 -14.29
CA VAL A 455 6.27 -35.28 -14.54
C VAL A 455 7.11 -35.68 -13.35
N ARG A 456 8.18 -36.44 -13.56
CA ARG A 456 9.08 -36.90 -12.49
C ARG A 456 10.42 -36.16 -12.55
N GLY A 457 10.84 -35.58 -11.42
CA GLY A 457 12.14 -34.92 -11.26
C GLY A 457 12.11 -33.39 -11.33
N ARG A 458 13.31 -32.77 -11.44
CA ARG A 458 13.48 -31.32 -11.55
C ARG A 458 13.42 -30.89 -13.01
N VAL A 459 12.60 -29.88 -13.31
CA VAL A 459 12.43 -29.32 -14.65
C VAL A 459 13.30 -28.07 -14.81
N SER A 460 13.98 -27.95 -15.95
CA SER A 460 14.64 -26.71 -16.38
C SER A 460 13.92 -26.18 -17.61
N TYR A 461 13.66 -24.88 -17.64
CA TYR A 461 12.88 -24.23 -18.69
C TYR A 461 13.59 -22.97 -19.19
N ALA A 462 13.63 -22.82 -20.52
CA ALA A 462 14.10 -21.62 -21.20
C ALA A 462 12.94 -21.05 -22.04
N PRO A 463 12.41 -19.87 -21.69
CA PRO A 463 11.29 -19.27 -22.42
C PRO A 463 11.70 -18.77 -23.81
N GLN A 464 10.72 -18.65 -24.70
CA GLN A 464 10.90 -18.08 -26.04
C GLN A 464 11.37 -16.61 -25.98
N GLU A 465 10.80 -15.82 -25.07
CA GLU A 465 11.28 -14.49 -24.75
C GLU A 465 12.27 -14.59 -23.59
N SER A 466 13.53 -14.25 -23.84
CA SER A 466 14.58 -14.32 -22.83
C SER A 466 14.30 -13.38 -21.65
N TRP A 467 14.36 -13.90 -20.43
CA TRP A 467 14.27 -13.12 -19.21
C TRP A 467 15.61 -13.12 -18.47
N ALA A 468 16.14 -11.93 -18.21
CA ALA A 468 17.33 -11.72 -17.38
C ALA A 468 16.98 -10.71 -16.27
N PHE A 469 17.46 -10.95 -15.06
CA PHE A 469 17.25 -10.05 -13.93
C PHE A 469 18.41 -9.06 -13.77
N ILE A 470 18.13 -7.95 -13.06
CA ILE A 470 19.07 -6.85 -12.86
C ILE A 470 20.21 -7.32 -11.95
N ALA A 471 21.26 -7.84 -12.57
CA ALA A 471 22.44 -8.39 -11.91
C ALA A 471 23.57 -8.53 -12.95
N SER A 472 24.75 -8.96 -12.50
CA SER A 472 25.82 -9.34 -13.44
C SER A 472 25.41 -10.51 -14.33
N VAL A 473 26.01 -10.62 -15.51
CA VAL A 473 25.82 -11.77 -16.42
C VAL A 473 26.15 -13.09 -15.70
N ARG A 474 27.22 -13.11 -14.91
CA ARG A 474 27.60 -14.27 -14.09
C ARG A 474 26.48 -14.66 -13.11
N GLN A 475 25.86 -13.71 -12.43
CA GLN A 475 24.75 -14.00 -11.52
C GLN A 475 23.51 -14.51 -12.25
N ASN A 476 23.22 -13.97 -13.44
CA ASN A 476 22.14 -14.48 -14.29
C ASN A 476 22.38 -15.95 -14.69
N ILE A 477 23.62 -16.33 -15.03
CA ILE A 477 23.99 -17.72 -15.35
C ILE A 477 23.96 -18.62 -14.12
N LEU A 478 24.46 -18.17 -12.96
CA LEU A 478 24.48 -18.97 -11.73
C LEU A 478 23.09 -19.18 -11.13
N PHE A 479 22.18 -18.20 -11.29
CA PHE A 479 20.79 -18.27 -10.86
C PHE A 479 20.61 -18.71 -9.39
N GLY A 480 21.46 -18.19 -8.49
CA GLY A 480 21.47 -18.53 -7.06
C GLY A 480 22.28 -19.79 -6.69
N SER A 481 22.85 -20.50 -7.67
CA SER A 481 23.75 -21.64 -7.43
C SER A 481 25.14 -21.17 -7.00
N GLN A 482 25.87 -22.04 -6.29
CA GLN A 482 27.27 -21.80 -5.93
C GLN A 482 28.15 -21.74 -7.19
N TYR A 483 29.15 -20.85 -7.19
CA TYR A 483 30.09 -20.71 -8.28
C TYR A 483 31.08 -21.89 -8.31
N ASN A 484 31.02 -22.67 -9.39
CA ASN A 484 32.02 -23.68 -9.72
C ASN A 484 32.68 -23.28 -11.04
N GLU A 485 33.94 -22.91 -10.97
CA GLU A 485 34.69 -22.34 -12.09
C GLU A 485 34.80 -23.30 -13.28
N GLU A 486 35.13 -24.57 -13.04
CA GLU A 486 35.28 -25.55 -14.11
C GLU A 486 33.98 -25.79 -14.87
N LYS A 487 32.87 -25.95 -14.13
CA LYS A 487 31.54 -26.13 -14.73
C LYS A 487 31.10 -24.87 -15.47
N TYR A 488 31.32 -23.70 -14.87
CA TYR A 488 30.96 -22.41 -15.47
C TYR A 488 31.70 -22.20 -16.79
N ASN A 489 33.02 -22.35 -16.81
CA ASN A 489 33.84 -22.17 -18.02
C ASN A 489 33.49 -23.19 -19.11
N ARG A 490 33.17 -24.43 -18.74
CA ARG A 490 32.72 -25.46 -19.68
C ARG A 490 31.40 -25.09 -20.33
N VAL A 491 30.42 -24.60 -19.56
CA VAL A 491 29.10 -24.19 -20.07
C VAL A 491 29.22 -22.95 -20.95
N VAL A 492 29.97 -21.92 -20.52
CA VAL A 492 30.21 -20.71 -21.32
C VAL A 492 30.85 -21.05 -22.66
N LYS A 493 31.88 -21.90 -22.66
CA LYS A 493 32.54 -22.36 -23.89
C LYS A 493 31.58 -23.17 -24.78
N ALA A 494 30.79 -24.07 -24.22
CA ALA A 494 29.82 -24.88 -24.96
C ALA A 494 28.68 -24.04 -25.58
N CYS A 495 28.27 -22.97 -24.90
CA CYS A 495 27.25 -22.04 -25.37
C CYS A 495 27.80 -20.90 -26.25
N ALA A 496 29.12 -20.81 -26.44
CA ALA A 496 29.80 -19.72 -27.16
C ALA A 496 29.41 -18.32 -26.66
N LEU A 497 29.33 -18.15 -25.33
CA LEU A 497 28.96 -16.91 -24.65
C LEU A 497 30.14 -15.97 -24.39
#